data_AF-A0A6G0WIA3-F1
#
_entry.id   AF-A0A6G0WIA3-F1
#
_cell.length_a   1.000
_cell.length_b   1.000
_cell.length_c   1.000
_cell.angle_alpha   90.00
_cell.angle_beta   90.00
_cell.angle_gamma   90.00
#
_symmetry.space_group_name_H-M   'P 1'
#
loop_
_entity.id
_entity.type
_entity.pdbx_description
1 polymer ?
#
loop_
_entity_poly.entity_id
_entity_poly.type
_entity_poly.pdbx_seq_one_letter_code
_entity_poly.pdbx_strand_id
1 'polypeptide(L)'
;MEVLCVPGLMDVVTQFQPGLSLDMAPFAALAKKLSHQSFFVDSTATAISNLFTPWLDRFGTGRLSRLFQELPFTLRWATYYAAWNGRLDILEFIHAEYDQVRQAPDLLLSAAAQGHFHIIQFLLSIQYRQEKGHQSNPKKWSNGTAKEFFLPTPYRPLDPWEVTTFRVVERGDLATFQILLPNMEPWYAQLALGKALIFEHAQLVDVLLEHLKDLPMDPRSAIEAFASVQGRENLEILFKLWQPYMSEEYLIAARSVALKAAVKNQAVEVVAWLSLELKAMRQDELLLYLAIWTWTERPKLAPDILAIVKPDLTLTGDMIERLVSAATQWKELVPLLGTAQTISEAERNCLAKVLQKREMENLVLIFKHRNLQACDIKQVFEQDDRRKHPAKARADRLPITVYLTRYFVQQGHLDLVRKFVSYNIVTAQVAVKFLKEAKIDVKTWMIDDDSDSESDEDP
;
A
#
# COMPACT_ATOMS: atom_id res chain seq x y z
N MET A 1 10.62 -61.89 45.10
CA MET A 1 10.69 -60.96 43.94
C MET A 1 9.99 -61.50 42.69
N GLU A 2 9.65 -62.79 42.60
CA GLU A 2 9.05 -63.40 41.39
C GLU A 2 7.67 -62.85 40.98
N VAL A 3 6.96 -62.20 41.90
CA VAL A 3 5.63 -61.63 41.62
C VAL A 3 5.68 -60.57 40.51
N LEU A 4 6.76 -59.77 40.43
CA LEU A 4 6.89 -58.73 39.40
C LEU A 4 7.23 -59.26 38.00
N CYS A 5 7.63 -60.54 37.88
CA CYS A 5 8.01 -61.13 36.60
C CYS A 5 6.82 -61.80 35.88
N VAL A 6 5.62 -61.77 36.46
CA VAL A 6 4.42 -62.36 35.86
C VAL A 6 4.04 -61.57 34.60
N PRO A 7 4.03 -62.19 33.41
CA PRO A 7 3.64 -61.52 32.17
C PRO A 7 2.24 -60.91 32.29
N GLY A 8 2.11 -59.62 31.96
CA GLY A 8 0.85 -58.88 32.05
C GLY A 8 0.55 -58.22 33.41
N LEU A 9 1.27 -58.55 34.50
CA LEU A 9 1.04 -57.90 35.79
C LEU A 9 1.41 -56.41 35.75
N MET A 10 2.48 -56.04 35.06
CA MET A 10 2.86 -54.63 34.88
C MET A 10 1.83 -53.85 34.06
N ASP A 11 1.15 -54.50 33.10
CA ASP A 11 0.06 -53.87 32.35
C ASP A 11 -1.16 -53.59 33.25
N VAL A 12 -1.49 -54.52 34.15
CA VAL A 12 -2.55 -54.33 35.16
C VAL A 12 -2.18 -53.23 36.17
N VAL A 13 -0.96 -53.24 36.70
CA VAL A 13 -0.51 -52.23 37.68
C VAL A 13 -0.50 -50.82 37.05
N THR A 14 -0.07 -50.71 35.79
CA THR A 14 -0.05 -49.42 35.09
C THR A 14 -1.45 -48.93 34.69
N GLN A 15 -2.44 -49.81 34.51
CA GLN A 15 -3.85 -49.41 34.33
C GLN A 15 -4.44 -48.69 35.55
N PHE A 16 -3.98 -48.99 36.77
CA PHE A 16 -4.50 -48.40 38.01
C PHE A 16 -3.67 -47.23 38.54
N GLN A 17 -2.54 -46.90 37.90
CA GLN A 17 -1.80 -45.69 38.23
C GLN A 17 -2.15 -44.60 37.20
N PRO A 18 -2.63 -43.40 37.63
CA PRO A 18 -2.85 -42.26 36.74
C PRO A 18 -1.50 -41.65 36.32
N GLY A 19 -0.65 -42.47 35.73
CA GLY A 19 0.72 -42.17 35.35
C GLY A 19 0.84 -41.96 33.86
N LEU A 20 1.64 -40.97 33.48
CA LEU A 20 2.07 -40.78 32.11
C LEU A 20 3.16 -41.81 31.78
N SER A 21 3.06 -42.49 30.65
CA SER A 21 4.13 -43.39 30.20
C SER A 21 5.44 -42.60 30.06
N LEU A 22 6.57 -43.20 30.49
CA LEU A 22 7.85 -42.47 30.60
C LEU A 22 8.30 -41.89 29.25
N ASP A 23 7.97 -42.55 28.15
CA ASP A 23 8.24 -42.09 26.78
C ASP A 23 7.36 -40.91 26.34
N MET A 24 6.25 -40.63 27.02
CA MET A 24 5.37 -39.48 26.75
C MET A 24 5.73 -38.26 27.58
N ALA A 25 6.57 -38.41 28.62
CA ALA A 25 7.01 -37.32 29.49
C ALA A 25 7.56 -36.09 28.74
N PRO A 26 8.33 -36.23 27.64
CA PRO A 26 8.79 -35.08 26.86
C PRO A 26 7.67 -34.18 26.32
N PHE A 27 6.50 -34.76 25.99
CA PHE A 27 5.35 -34.01 25.46
C PHE A 27 4.59 -33.25 26.55
N ALA A 28 4.57 -33.73 27.79
CA ALA A 28 3.95 -33.00 28.90
C ALA A 28 4.65 -31.65 29.17
N ALA A 29 5.98 -31.60 29.02
CA ALA A 29 6.73 -30.36 29.10
C ALA A 29 6.36 -29.38 27.96
N LEU A 30 6.10 -29.92 26.76
CA LEU A 30 5.64 -29.13 25.61
C LEU A 30 4.26 -28.50 25.86
N ALA A 31 3.33 -29.22 26.50
CA ALA A 31 2.00 -28.71 26.84
C ALA A 31 2.06 -27.38 27.61
N LYS A 32 2.96 -27.31 28.59
CA LYS A 32 3.17 -26.12 29.42
C LYS A 32 3.77 -24.95 28.63
N LYS A 33 4.60 -25.24 27.63
CA LYS A 33 5.25 -24.23 26.77
C LYS A 33 4.30 -23.69 25.70
N LEU A 34 3.45 -24.54 25.14
CA LEU A 34 2.56 -24.21 24.02
C LEU A 34 1.15 -23.78 24.44
N SER A 35 0.79 -23.85 25.72
CA SER A 35 -0.53 -23.46 26.25
C SER A 35 -0.97 -22.03 25.88
N HIS A 36 0.00 -21.13 25.60
CA HIS A 36 -0.27 -19.74 25.23
C HIS A 36 -0.15 -19.46 23.72
N GLN A 37 0.22 -20.44 22.91
CA GLN A 37 0.40 -20.26 21.48
C GLN A 37 -0.87 -20.57 20.70
N SER A 38 -1.37 -19.57 19.97
CA SER A 38 -2.55 -19.70 19.13
C SER A 38 -2.24 -20.08 17.68
N PHE A 39 -0.98 -19.95 17.24
CA PHE A 39 -0.57 -20.11 15.84
C PHE A 39 0.68 -20.96 15.70
N PHE A 40 0.77 -21.68 14.58
CA PHE A 40 1.95 -22.43 14.18
C PHE A 40 2.88 -21.50 13.40
N VAL A 41 4.01 -21.11 14.02
CA VAL A 41 5.07 -20.29 13.41
C VAL A 41 6.35 -21.12 13.31
N ASP A 42 7.31 -20.72 12.47
CA ASP A 42 8.56 -21.47 12.21
C ASP A 42 9.30 -21.90 13.49
N SER A 43 9.32 -21.04 14.51
CA SER A 43 9.96 -21.35 15.79
C SER A 43 9.22 -22.45 16.57
N THR A 44 7.89 -22.48 16.49
CA THR A 44 7.04 -23.54 17.03
C THR A 44 7.20 -24.83 16.26
N ALA A 45 7.26 -24.75 14.92
CA ALA A 45 7.50 -25.88 14.04
C ALA A 45 8.83 -26.58 14.37
N THR A 46 9.88 -25.79 14.58
CA THR A 46 11.21 -26.30 14.97
C THR A 46 11.17 -26.98 16.33
N ALA A 47 10.53 -26.37 17.33
CA ALA A 47 10.43 -26.95 18.67
C ALA A 47 9.66 -28.28 18.68
N ILE A 48 8.58 -28.36 17.90
CA ILE A 48 7.79 -29.58 17.74
C ILE A 48 8.60 -30.64 16.99
N SER A 49 9.31 -30.26 15.94
CA SER A 49 10.10 -31.20 15.13
C SER A 49 11.28 -31.79 15.92
N ASN A 50 11.93 -30.99 16.76
CA ASN A 50 12.98 -31.44 17.68
C ASN A 50 12.47 -32.41 18.75
N LEU A 51 11.15 -32.45 18.99
CA LEU A 51 10.54 -33.37 19.93
C LEU A 51 10.05 -34.64 19.22
N PHE A 52 9.23 -34.49 18.18
CA PHE A 52 8.60 -35.62 17.50
C PHE A 52 9.61 -36.47 16.74
N THR A 53 10.60 -35.88 16.07
CA THR A 53 11.54 -36.64 15.23
C THR A 53 12.32 -37.69 16.03
N PRO A 54 13.10 -37.34 17.07
CA PRO A 54 13.84 -38.34 17.84
C PRO A 54 12.92 -39.32 18.60
N TRP A 55 11.70 -38.91 18.96
CA TRP A 55 10.74 -39.79 19.58
C TRP A 55 10.21 -40.84 18.59
N LEU A 56 9.83 -40.41 17.38
CA LEU A 56 9.39 -41.31 16.31
C LEU A 56 10.50 -42.23 15.83
N ASP A 57 11.75 -41.76 15.77
CA ASP A 57 12.91 -42.59 15.42
C ASP A 57 13.12 -43.73 16.42
N ARG A 58 12.83 -43.48 17.70
CA ARG A 58 13.00 -44.46 18.77
C ARG A 58 11.82 -45.42 18.91
N PHE A 59 10.59 -44.92 18.78
CA PHE A 59 9.37 -45.64 19.15
C PHE A 59 8.46 -45.99 17.96
N GLY A 60 8.71 -45.41 16.79
CA GLY A 60 7.88 -45.57 15.60
C GLY A 60 6.49 -44.94 15.73
N THR A 61 5.65 -45.20 14.73
CA THR A 61 4.26 -44.69 14.67
C THR A 61 3.28 -45.51 15.52
N GLY A 62 3.63 -46.74 15.90
CA GLY A 62 2.75 -47.63 16.68
C GLY A 62 2.42 -47.14 18.10
N ARG A 63 3.16 -46.14 18.61
CA ARG A 63 2.89 -45.51 19.92
C ARG A 63 2.00 -44.26 19.82
N LEU A 64 1.65 -43.81 18.62
CA LEU A 64 0.85 -42.58 18.42
C LEU A 64 -0.54 -42.67 19.04
N SER A 65 -1.25 -43.81 18.90
CA SER A 65 -2.58 -43.97 19.51
C SER A 65 -2.54 -43.74 21.02
N ARG A 66 -1.52 -44.31 21.67
CA ARG A 66 -1.32 -44.17 23.12
C ARG A 66 -0.91 -42.75 23.51
N LEU A 67 -0.05 -42.11 22.72
CA LEU A 67 0.31 -40.70 22.92
C LEU A 67 -0.93 -39.80 22.89
N PHE A 68 -1.85 -40.02 21.94
CA PHE A 68 -3.08 -39.22 21.82
C PHE A 68 -4.11 -39.54 22.89
N GLN A 69 -4.14 -40.77 23.41
CA GLN A 69 -4.98 -41.13 24.56
C GLN A 69 -4.46 -40.50 25.87
N GLU A 70 -3.15 -40.59 26.13
CA GLU A 70 -2.55 -40.05 27.35
C GLU A 70 -2.42 -38.53 27.34
N LEU A 71 -2.19 -37.93 26.17
CA LEU A 71 -2.00 -36.49 25.99
C LEU A 71 -2.78 -35.96 24.76
N PRO A 72 -4.12 -35.81 24.85
CA PRO A 72 -4.95 -35.44 23.70
C PRO A 72 -4.56 -34.16 22.95
N PHE A 73 -3.99 -33.16 23.65
CA PHE A 73 -3.54 -31.92 23.01
C PHE A 73 -2.40 -32.16 22.00
N THR A 74 -1.67 -33.26 22.10
CA THR A 74 -0.57 -33.60 21.17
C THR A 74 -1.08 -33.98 19.80
N LEU A 75 -2.33 -34.43 19.66
CA LEU A 75 -2.94 -34.79 18.38
C LEU A 75 -2.88 -33.63 17.38
N ARG A 76 -3.25 -32.41 17.82
CA ARG A 76 -3.16 -31.21 16.99
C ARG A 76 -1.72 -30.94 16.55
N TRP A 77 -0.76 -31.02 17.47
CA TRP A 77 0.65 -30.73 17.16
C TRP A 77 1.31 -31.81 16.30
N ALA A 78 0.93 -33.07 16.49
CA ALA A 78 1.35 -34.17 15.62
C ALA A 78 0.82 -33.97 14.19
N THR A 79 -0.40 -33.46 14.04
CA THR A 79 -0.99 -33.13 12.74
C THR A 79 -0.15 -32.06 12.02
N TYR A 80 0.20 -30.97 12.70
CA TYR A 80 1.08 -29.93 12.12
C TYR A 80 2.50 -30.43 11.86
N TYR A 81 3.08 -31.18 12.80
CA TYR A 81 4.39 -31.80 12.63
C TYR A 81 4.42 -32.62 11.35
N ALA A 82 3.38 -33.44 11.14
CA ALA A 82 3.31 -34.33 10.01
C ALA A 82 3.17 -33.57 8.68
N ALA A 83 2.34 -32.53 8.64
CA ALA A 83 2.24 -31.67 7.47
C ALA A 83 3.55 -30.92 7.17
N TRP A 84 4.22 -30.40 8.21
CA TRP A 84 5.46 -29.64 8.09
C TRP A 84 6.69 -30.48 7.76
N ASN A 85 6.73 -31.75 8.17
CA ASN A 85 7.88 -32.64 7.92
C ASN A 85 7.61 -33.69 6.83
N GLY A 86 6.48 -33.57 6.11
CA GLY A 86 6.17 -34.46 4.99
C GLY A 86 5.86 -35.90 5.42
N ARG A 87 5.32 -36.10 6.63
CA ARG A 87 4.99 -37.41 7.20
C ARG A 87 3.56 -37.83 6.85
N LEU A 88 3.37 -38.29 5.62
CA LEU A 88 2.05 -38.71 5.12
C LEU A 88 1.49 -39.89 5.93
N ASP A 89 2.36 -40.82 6.31
CA ASP A 89 2.06 -41.96 7.17
C ASP A 89 1.31 -41.55 8.45
N ILE A 90 1.75 -40.45 9.08
CA ILE A 90 1.13 -39.94 10.30
C ILE A 90 -0.19 -39.23 10.00
N LEU A 91 -0.28 -38.46 8.91
CA LEU A 91 -1.53 -37.78 8.54
C LEU A 91 -2.64 -38.75 8.13
N GLU A 92 -2.32 -39.80 7.38
CA GLU A 92 -3.27 -40.86 7.02
C GLU A 92 -3.79 -41.57 8.28
N PHE A 93 -2.89 -41.92 9.20
CA PHE A 93 -3.25 -42.49 10.49
C PHE A 93 -4.17 -41.57 11.30
N ILE A 94 -3.81 -40.28 11.45
CA ILE A 94 -4.62 -39.31 12.19
C ILE A 94 -5.98 -39.09 11.52
N HIS A 95 -6.03 -39.06 10.18
CA HIS A 95 -7.28 -38.91 9.45
C HIS A 95 -8.21 -40.10 9.66
N ALA A 96 -7.68 -41.32 9.56
CA ALA A 96 -8.45 -42.56 9.71
C ALA A 96 -9.02 -42.73 11.13
N GLU A 97 -8.23 -42.44 12.16
CA GLU A 97 -8.59 -42.76 13.55
C GLU A 97 -9.29 -41.62 14.30
N TYR A 98 -9.05 -40.36 13.92
CA TYR A 98 -9.49 -39.20 14.72
C TYR A 98 -10.22 -38.12 13.92
N ASP A 99 -10.23 -38.17 12.59
CA ASP A 99 -10.76 -37.11 11.69
C ASP A 99 -10.24 -35.68 12.01
N GLN A 100 -9.11 -35.58 12.72
CA GLN A 100 -8.55 -34.29 13.17
C GLN A 100 -7.96 -33.48 12.02
N VAL A 101 -7.52 -34.16 10.94
CA VAL A 101 -6.87 -33.51 9.79
C VAL A 101 -7.78 -32.44 9.18
N ARG A 102 -9.09 -32.70 9.05
CA ARG A 102 -10.05 -31.74 8.49
C ARG A 102 -10.26 -30.51 9.37
N GLN A 103 -10.07 -30.65 10.67
CA GLN A 103 -10.33 -29.58 11.66
C GLN A 103 -9.09 -28.73 11.96
N ALA A 104 -7.89 -29.20 11.59
CA ALA A 104 -6.66 -28.47 11.83
C ALA A 104 -6.50 -27.36 10.77
N PRO A 105 -6.43 -26.07 11.15
CA PRO A 105 -6.25 -24.99 10.18
C PRO A 105 -4.81 -24.96 9.65
N ASP A 106 -4.58 -24.33 8.49
CA ASP A 106 -3.26 -24.03 7.94
C ASP A 106 -2.36 -25.24 7.59
N LEU A 107 -2.91 -26.46 7.49
CA LEU A 107 -2.12 -27.64 7.10
C LEU A 107 -1.61 -27.54 5.67
N LEU A 108 -2.46 -27.06 4.75
CA LEU A 108 -2.11 -26.85 3.34
C LEU A 108 -0.94 -25.86 3.22
N LEU A 109 -1.02 -24.77 3.98
CA LEU A 109 0.03 -23.76 4.04
C LEU A 109 1.34 -24.35 4.58
N SER A 110 1.26 -25.13 5.66
CA SER A 110 2.43 -25.78 6.27
C SER A 110 3.13 -26.73 5.30
N ALA A 111 2.36 -27.56 4.59
CA ALA A 111 2.89 -28.51 3.61
C ALA A 111 3.51 -27.79 2.40
N ALA A 112 2.84 -26.77 1.86
CA ALA A 112 3.35 -25.97 0.74
C ALA A 112 4.59 -25.16 1.12
N ALA A 113 4.61 -24.60 2.33
CA ALA A 113 5.78 -23.92 2.88
C ALA A 113 6.99 -24.84 3.06
N GLN A 114 6.84 -26.16 2.95
CA GLN A 114 7.95 -27.12 2.98
C GLN A 114 8.12 -27.91 1.69
N GLY A 115 7.30 -27.64 0.67
CA GLY A 115 7.37 -28.33 -0.62
C GLY A 115 6.97 -29.81 -0.52
N HIS A 116 6.06 -30.15 0.38
CA HIS A 116 5.62 -31.53 0.60
C HIS A 116 4.42 -31.89 -0.28
N PHE A 117 4.68 -32.14 -1.56
CA PHE A 117 3.70 -32.43 -2.62
C PHE A 117 2.70 -33.52 -2.27
N HIS A 118 3.19 -34.66 -1.79
CA HIS A 118 2.38 -35.82 -1.44
C HIS A 118 1.39 -35.52 -0.31
N ILE A 119 1.74 -34.61 0.61
CA ILE A 119 0.81 -34.13 1.64
C ILE A 119 -0.29 -33.26 1.03
N ILE A 120 0.06 -32.36 0.12
CA ILE A 120 -0.91 -31.51 -0.56
C ILE A 120 -1.91 -32.37 -1.34
N GLN A 121 -1.43 -33.35 -2.10
CA GLN A 121 -2.27 -34.30 -2.83
C GLN A 121 -3.23 -35.04 -1.88
N PHE A 122 -2.72 -35.53 -0.75
CA PHE A 122 -3.54 -36.16 0.27
C PHE A 122 -4.61 -35.21 0.81
N LEU A 123 -4.24 -34.00 1.23
CA LEU A 123 -5.18 -33.00 1.76
C LEU A 123 -6.29 -32.66 0.73
N LEU A 124 -5.94 -32.49 -0.54
CA LEU A 124 -6.93 -32.26 -1.60
C LEU A 124 -7.83 -33.47 -1.83
N SER A 125 -7.27 -34.69 -1.78
CA SER A 125 -8.04 -35.94 -1.97
C SER A 125 -9.12 -36.13 -0.91
N ILE A 126 -8.88 -35.70 0.33
CA ILE A 126 -9.85 -35.79 1.44
C ILE A 126 -10.81 -34.59 1.48
N GLN A 127 -10.79 -33.75 0.44
CA GLN A 127 -11.52 -32.48 0.34
C GLN A 127 -11.27 -31.58 1.55
N TYR A 128 -9.99 -31.47 1.98
CA TYR A 128 -9.60 -30.58 3.06
C TYR A 128 -10.06 -29.16 2.73
N ARG A 129 -11.12 -28.73 3.41
CA ARG A 129 -11.70 -27.41 3.27
C ARG A 129 -11.21 -26.60 4.45
N GLN A 130 -10.43 -25.56 4.17
CA GLN A 130 -10.15 -24.56 5.20
C GLN A 130 -11.48 -23.93 5.58
N GLU A 131 -12.01 -24.25 6.75
CA GLU A 131 -13.18 -23.55 7.25
C GLU A 131 -12.84 -22.06 7.35
N LYS A 132 -13.70 -21.20 6.79
CA LYS A 132 -13.57 -19.73 6.85
C LYS A 132 -13.50 -19.18 8.29
N GLY A 133 -13.69 -20.02 9.29
CA GLY A 133 -13.52 -19.71 10.69
C GLY A 133 -12.06 -19.87 11.07
N HIS A 134 -11.28 -18.79 10.95
CA HIS A 134 -10.41 -18.24 11.98
C HIS A 134 -10.01 -16.86 11.44
N GLN A 135 -10.94 -15.90 11.53
CA GLN A 135 -10.61 -14.48 11.46
C GLN A 135 -9.68 -14.16 12.64
N SER A 136 -8.41 -14.57 12.54
CA SER A 136 -7.40 -14.19 13.51
C SER A 136 -7.29 -12.68 13.48
N ASN A 137 -7.65 -12.04 14.58
CA ASN A 137 -7.65 -10.60 14.76
C ASN A 137 -6.35 -9.99 14.17
N PRO A 138 -6.40 -9.14 13.13
CA PRO A 138 -5.23 -8.64 12.41
C PRO A 138 -4.22 -7.91 13.30
N LYS A 139 -4.63 -7.48 14.50
CA LYS A 139 -3.73 -6.91 15.52
C LYS A 139 -2.63 -7.85 16.02
N LYS A 140 -2.75 -9.18 15.85
CA LYS A 140 -1.74 -10.14 16.36
C LYS A 140 -0.54 -10.36 15.41
N TRP A 141 -0.62 -9.91 14.16
CA TRP A 141 0.45 -10.05 13.16
C TRP A 141 1.50 -8.94 13.23
N SER A 142 1.35 -7.96 14.13
CA SER A 142 2.15 -6.73 14.15
C SER A 142 3.57 -6.84 14.73
N ASN A 143 4.00 -8.01 15.23
CA ASN A 143 5.20 -8.12 16.08
C ASN A 143 6.35 -9.01 15.55
N GLY A 144 6.35 -9.42 14.28
CA GLY A 144 7.53 -10.08 13.70
C GLY A 144 7.43 -10.31 12.19
N THR A 145 8.51 -9.96 11.47
CA THR A 145 8.88 -10.24 10.05
C THR A 145 7.88 -9.97 8.92
N ALA A 146 6.56 -10.00 9.15
CA ALA A 146 5.53 -9.69 8.15
C ALA A 146 5.43 -8.19 7.80
N LYS A 147 5.95 -7.31 8.65
CA LYS A 147 5.90 -5.85 8.43
C LYS A 147 6.83 -5.37 7.31
N GLU A 148 7.87 -6.14 6.98
CA GLU A 148 8.85 -5.80 5.94
C GLU A 148 8.51 -6.40 4.57
N PHE A 149 7.65 -7.41 4.52
CA PHE A 149 7.30 -8.13 3.28
C PHE A 149 5.94 -7.76 2.68
N PHE A 150 5.02 -7.15 3.44
CA PHE A 150 3.67 -6.86 2.96
C PHE A 150 3.40 -5.34 2.91
N LEU A 151 3.02 -4.86 1.73
CA LEU A 151 2.68 -3.46 1.43
C LEU A 151 1.63 -2.89 2.41
N PRO A 152 1.61 -1.56 2.62
CA PRO A 152 0.64 -0.90 3.48
C PRO A 152 -0.70 -0.76 2.75
N THR A 153 -1.52 -1.81 2.82
CA THR A 153 -2.95 -1.78 2.48
C THR A 153 -3.75 -2.25 3.69
N PRO A 154 -5.00 -1.77 3.90
CA PRO A 154 -5.81 -2.13 5.05
C PRO A 154 -5.98 -3.66 5.13
N TYR A 155 -5.49 -4.23 6.23
CA TYR A 155 -5.30 -5.66 6.46
C TYR A 155 -6.61 -6.47 6.31
N ARG A 156 -6.80 -7.09 5.14
CA ARG A 156 -7.61 -8.31 5.04
C ARG A 156 -6.70 -9.49 5.43
N PRO A 157 -7.11 -10.41 6.32
CA PRO A 157 -6.38 -11.65 6.53
C PRO A 157 -6.29 -12.37 5.18
N LEU A 158 -5.07 -12.66 4.72
CA LEU A 158 -4.86 -13.40 3.49
C LEU A 158 -5.52 -14.77 3.65
N ASP A 159 -6.23 -15.22 2.62
CA ASP A 159 -6.72 -16.59 2.60
C ASP A 159 -5.52 -17.54 2.60
N PRO A 160 -5.54 -18.63 3.37
CA PRO A 160 -4.48 -19.64 3.34
C PRO A 160 -4.15 -20.14 1.93
N TRP A 161 -5.11 -20.16 1.00
CA TRP A 161 -4.85 -20.43 -0.42
C TRP A 161 -3.97 -19.36 -1.06
N GLU A 162 -4.18 -18.09 -0.74
CA GLU A 162 -3.34 -16.97 -1.20
C GLU A 162 -1.90 -17.17 -0.75
N VAL A 163 -1.71 -17.43 0.55
CA VAL A 163 -0.38 -17.60 1.13
C VAL A 163 0.32 -18.85 0.58
N THR A 164 -0.42 -19.96 0.46
CA THR A 164 0.08 -21.22 -0.12
C THR A 164 0.53 -21.00 -1.56
N THR A 165 -0.34 -20.39 -2.37
CA THR A 165 -0.06 -20.06 -3.77
C THR A 165 1.17 -19.18 -3.89
N PHE A 166 1.28 -18.14 -3.06
CA PHE A 166 2.43 -17.22 -3.09
C PHE A 166 3.73 -17.93 -2.74
N ARG A 167 3.74 -18.81 -1.74
CA ARG A 167 4.95 -19.57 -1.36
C ARG A 167 5.39 -20.52 -2.45
N VAL A 168 4.44 -21.20 -3.10
CA VAL A 168 4.72 -22.13 -4.21
C VAL A 168 5.29 -21.37 -5.40
N VAL A 169 4.70 -20.22 -5.73
CA VAL A 169 5.17 -19.37 -6.83
C VAL A 169 6.52 -18.74 -6.50
N GLU A 170 6.73 -18.24 -5.29
CA GLU A 170 8.02 -17.67 -4.83
C GLU A 170 9.17 -18.67 -5.05
N ARG A 171 8.92 -19.96 -4.84
CA ARG A 171 9.90 -21.04 -5.03
C ARG A 171 10.07 -21.52 -6.47
N GLY A 172 9.20 -21.12 -7.39
CA GLY A 172 9.21 -21.66 -8.74
C GLY A 172 8.76 -23.12 -8.82
N ASP A 173 7.98 -23.60 -7.85
CA ASP A 173 7.62 -25.00 -7.74
C ASP A 173 6.45 -25.37 -8.67
N LEU A 174 6.78 -25.64 -9.94
CA LEU A 174 5.83 -25.95 -11.01
C LEU A 174 4.92 -27.15 -10.68
N ALA A 175 5.48 -28.21 -10.09
CA ALA A 175 4.72 -29.44 -9.83
C ALA A 175 3.66 -29.23 -8.75
N THR A 176 3.98 -28.50 -7.67
CA THR A 176 2.98 -28.17 -6.63
C THR A 176 1.94 -27.24 -7.24
N PHE A 177 2.40 -26.26 -8.02
CA PHE A 177 1.52 -25.29 -8.64
C PHE A 177 0.47 -25.95 -9.54
N GLN A 178 0.87 -26.90 -10.38
CA GLN A 178 -0.04 -27.65 -11.26
C GLN A 178 -1.08 -28.47 -10.49
N ILE A 179 -0.79 -28.90 -9.26
CA ILE A 179 -1.75 -29.61 -8.39
C ILE A 179 -2.75 -28.63 -7.78
N LEU A 180 -2.31 -27.42 -7.43
CA LEU A 180 -3.17 -26.39 -6.84
C LEU A 180 -4.08 -25.75 -7.90
N LEU A 181 -3.59 -25.60 -9.13
CA LEU A 181 -4.24 -24.84 -10.21
C LEU A 181 -5.70 -25.25 -10.50
N PRO A 182 -6.08 -26.54 -10.58
CA PRO A 182 -7.47 -26.92 -10.84
C PRO A 182 -8.45 -26.55 -9.72
N ASN A 183 -7.94 -26.33 -8.51
CA ASN A 183 -8.73 -25.97 -7.33
C ASN A 183 -8.66 -24.47 -7.01
N MET A 184 -7.92 -23.71 -7.82
CA MET A 184 -7.62 -22.32 -7.58
C MET A 184 -8.73 -21.43 -8.15
N GLU A 185 -9.25 -20.48 -7.36
CA GLU A 185 -10.15 -19.46 -7.89
C GLU A 185 -9.40 -18.55 -8.89
N PRO A 186 -10.07 -18.03 -9.94
CA PRO A 186 -9.41 -17.27 -11.01
C PRO A 186 -8.54 -16.10 -10.54
N TRP A 187 -8.95 -15.42 -9.46
CA TRP A 187 -8.21 -14.28 -8.93
C TRP A 187 -6.89 -14.68 -8.25
N TYR A 188 -6.80 -15.87 -7.65
CA TYR A 188 -5.53 -16.37 -7.11
C TYR A 188 -4.53 -16.68 -8.24
N ALA A 189 -5.00 -17.25 -9.36
CA ALA A 189 -4.18 -17.50 -10.53
C ALA A 189 -3.63 -16.20 -11.13
N GLN A 190 -4.41 -15.11 -11.09
CA GLN A 190 -3.95 -13.78 -11.51
C GLN A 190 -2.85 -13.22 -10.58
N LEU A 191 -3.01 -13.35 -9.27
CA LEU A 191 -1.98 -12.92 -8.31
C LEU A 191 -0.72 -13.80 -8.40
N ALA A 192 -0.91 -15.09 -8.65
CA ALA A 192 0.17 -16.04 -8.91
C ALA A 192 0.97 -15.64 -10.16
N LEU A 193 0.30 -15.22 -11.24
CA LEU A 193 0.95 -14.71 -12.45
C LEU A 193 1.78 -13.47 -12.12
N GLY A 194 1.21 -12.58 -11.30
CA GLY A 194 1.90 -11.53 -10.52
C GLY A 194 3.28 -11.94 -10.09
N LYS A 195 3.28 -12.84 -9.11
CA LYS A 195 4.48 -13.29 -8.42
C LYS A 195 5.41 -14.09 -9.33
N ALA A 196 4.88 -14.89 -10.25
CA ALA A 196 5.70 -15.71 -11.15
C ALA A 196 6.58 -14.85 -12.06
N LEU A 197 6.03 -13.78 -12.62
CA LEU A 197 6.78 -12.80 -13.40
C LEU A 197 7.80 -12.02 -12.55
N ILE A 198 7.43 -11.65 -11.32
CA ILE A 198 8.32 -10.98 -10.36
C ILE A 198 9.56 -11.81 -10.04
N PHE A 199 9.37 -13.11 -9.85
CA PHE A 199 10.45 -14.04 -9.53
C PHE A 199 11.03 -14.72 -10.77
N GLU A 200 10.69 -14.25 -11.98
CA GLU A 200 11.20 -14.71 -13.27
C GLU A 200 11.00 -16.22 -13.54
N HIS A 201 9.93 -16.81 -13.00
CA HIS A 201 9.60 -18.23 -13.17
C HIS A 201 8.87 -18.49 -14.50
N ALA A 202 9.59 -18.47 -15.62
CA ALA A 202 9.04 -18.59 -16.98
C ALA A 202 8.05 -19.76 -17.16
N GLN A 203 8.35 -20.95 -16.61
CA GLN A 203 7.46 -22.12 -16.73
C GLN A 203 6.12 -21.93 -16.00
N LEU A 204 6.13 -21.26 -14.84
CA LEU A 204 4.90 -20.94 -14.12
C LEU A 204 4.07 -19.93 -14.90
N VAL A 205 4.74 -18.94 -15.51
CA VAL A 205 4.09 -17.93 -16.35
C VAL A 205 3.37 -18.60 -17.51
N ASP A 206 4.01 -19.51 -18.23
CA ASP A 206 3.38 -20.23 -19.36
C ASP A 206 2.14 -21.01 -18.93
N VAL A 207 2.23 -21.78 -17.83
CA VAL A 207 1.11 -22.55 -17.29
C VAL A 207 -0.04 -21.65 -16.84
N LEU A 208 0.27 -20.53 -16.19
CA LEU A 208 -0.71 -19.57 -15.72
C LEU A 208 -1.42 -18.86 -16.87
N LEU A 209 -0.70 -18.50 -17.93
CA LEU A 209 -1.29 -17.86 -19.10
C LEU A 209 -2.24 -18.81 -19.83
N GLU A 210 -1.83 -20.07 -19.99
CA GLU A 210 -2.67 -21.09 -20.60
C GLU A 210 -3.94 -21.36 -19.78
N HIS A 211 -3.87 -21.28 -18.45
CA HIS A 211 -5.04 -21.45 -17.58
C HIS A 211 -5.96 -20.22 -17.57
N LEU A 212 -5.39 -19.01 -17.64
CA LEU A 212 -6.14 -17.75 -17.55
C LEU A 212 -6.81 -17.33 -18.85
N LYS A 213 -6.44 -17.92 -20.00
CA LYS A 213 -7.00 -17.56 -21.32
C LYS A 213 -8.53 -17.68 -21.41
N ASP A 214 -9.12 -18.60 -20.64
CA ASP A 214 -10.55 -18.90 -20.66
C ASP A 214 -11.33 -18.27 -19.49
N LEU A 215 -10.64 -17.55 -18.58
CA LEU A 215 -11.24 -17.03 -17.36
C LEU A 215 -11.50 -15.52 -17.46
N PRO A 216 -12.65 -15.03 -16.95
CA PRO A 216 -12.90 -13.60 -16.87
C PRO A 216 -11.88 -12.95 -15.93
N MET A 217 -11.03 -12.10 -16.49
CA MET A 217 -9.93 -11.47 -15.75
C MET A 217 -10.38 -10.14 -15.15
N ASP A 218 -10.11 -9.90 -13.86
CA ASP A 218 -10.19 -8.55 -13.27
C ASP A 218 -8.78 -7.96 -13.26
N PRO A 219 -8.47 -7.02 -14.17
CA PRO A 219 -7.12 -6.47 -14.29
C PRO A 219 -6.65 -5.78 -13.00
N ARG A 220 -7.56 -5.27 -12.16
CA ARG A 220 -7.21 -4.39 -11.03
C ARG A 220 -6.29 -5.08 -10.03
N SER A 221 -6.64 -6.29 -9.62
CA SER A 221 -5.93 -7.03 -8.56
C SER A 221 -4.53 -7.46 -9.00
N ALA A 222 -4.42 -7.95 -10.25
CA ALA A 222 -3.12 -8.28 -10.84
C ALA A 222 -2.23 -7.03 -10.90
N ILE A 223 -2.75 -5.93 -11.43
CA ILE A 223 -1.96 -4.73 -11.70
C ILE A 223 -1.46 -4.04 -10.44
N GLU A 224 -2.28 -3.98 -9.39
CA GLU A 224 -1.84 -3.46 -8.09
C GLU A 224 -0.65 -4.26 -7.53
N ALA A 225 -0.66 -5.59 -7.71
CA ALA A 225 0.47 -6.42 -7.36
C ALA A 225 1.70 -6.16 -8.27
N PHE A 226 1.50 -6.04 -9.59
CA PHE A 226 2.58 -5.87 -10.56
C PHE A 226 3.29 -4.53 -10.48
N ALA A 227 2.54 -3.43 -10.42
CA ALA A 227 3.11 -2.09 -10.41
C ALA A 227 3.82 -1.75 -9.08
N SER A 228 3.80 -2.66 -8.12
CA SER A 228 4.65 -2.61 -6.94
C SER A 228 6.08 -3.14 -7.14
N VAL A 229 6.34 -3.91 -8.20
CA VAL A 229 7.58 -4.70 -8.30
C VAL A 229 8.50 -4.28 -9.44
N GLN A 230 8.54 -2.97 -9.71
CA GLN A 230 9.63 -2.28 -10.41
C GLN A 230 10.24 -3.05 -11.60
N GLY A 231 9.50 -3.17 -12.71
CA GLY A 231 10.05 -3.65 -13.97
C GLY A 231 9.14 -3.28 -15.13
N ARG A 232 9.61 -2.41 -16.02
CA ARG A 232 8.91 -2.05 -17.27
C ARG A 232 8.64 -3.28 -18.12
N GLU A 233 9.64 -4.14 -18.28
CA GLU A 233 9.58 -5.34 -19.12
C GLU A 233 8.45 -6.28 -18.70
N ASN A 234 8.30 -6.52 -17.40
CA ASN A 234 7.24 -7.37 -16.85
C ASN A 234 5.83 -6.82 -17.12
N LEU A 235 5.64 -5.50 -16.98
CA LEU A 235 4.36 -4.86 -17.32
C LEU A 235 4.09 -4.87 -18.83
N GLU A 236 5.13 -4.73 -19.66
CA GLU A 236 5.00 -4.77 -21.11
C GLU A 236 4.61 -6.16 -21.60
N ILE A 237 5.27 -7.20 -21.09
CA ILE A 237 4.92 -8.61 -21.32
C ILE A 237 3.46 -8.84 -20.93
N LEU A 238 3.07 -8.39 -19.75
CA LEU A 238 1.72 -8.55 -19.23
C LEU A 238 0.65 -7.84 -20.07
N PHE A 239 0.85 -6.58 -20.49
CA PHE A 239 -0.11 -5.91 -21.37
C PHE A 239 -0.18 -6.56 -22.75
N LYS A 240 0.96 -7.00 -23.30
CA LYS A 240 0.98 -7.76 -24.58
C LYS A 240 0.17 -9.06 -24.46
N LEU A 241 0.32 -9.76 -23.35
CA LEU A 241 -0.40 -11.00 -23.09
C LEU A 241 -1.90 -10.78 -22.87
N TRP A 242 -2.30 -9.65 -22.27
CA TRP A 242 -3.71 -9.33 -22.03
C TRP A 242 -4.41 -8.69 -23.22
N GLN A 243 -3.66 -8.11 -24.15
CA GLN A 243 -4.21 -7.41 -25.31
C GLN A 243 -5.24 -8.21 -26.11
N PRO A 244 -5.10 -9.54 -26.33
CA PRO A 244 -6.11 -10.33 -27.03
C PRO A 244 -7.40 -10.58 -26.23
N TYR A 245 -7.35 -10.47 -24.91
CA TYR A 245 -8.41 -10.89 -24.00
C TYR A 245 -9.18 -9.73 -23.36
N MET A 246 -8.66 -8.51 -23.45
CA MET A 246 -9.25 -7.31 -22.84
C MET A 246 -9.72 -6.34 -23.92
N SER A 247 -10.84 -5.66 -23.66
CA SER A 247 -11.21 -4.50 -24.47
C SER A 247 -10.18 -3.38 -24.28
N GLU A 248 -10.11 -2.47 -25.25
CA GLU A 248 -9.25 -1.28 -25.17
C GLU A 248 -9.55 -0.45 -23.90
N GLU A 249 -10.82 -0.34 -23.51
CA GLU A 249 -11.24 0.36 -22.29
C GLU A 249 -10.67 -0.30 -21.02
N TYR A 250 -10.70 -1.63 -20.94
CA TYR A 250 -10.10 -2.36 -19.82
C TYR A 250 -8.57 -2.21 -19.79
N LEU A 251 -7.90 -2.22 -20.94
CA LEU A 251 -6.45 -1.98 -21.01
C LEU A 251 -6.08 -0.56 -20.58
N ILE A 252 -6.91 0.44 -20.87
CA ILE A 252 -6.70 1.81 -20.40
C ILE A 252 -6.87 1.89 -18.87
N ALA A 253 -7.96 1.31 -18.34
CA ALA A 253 -8.18 1.24 -16.90
C ALA A 253 -7.04 0.51 -16.18
N ALA A 254 -6.56 -0.58 -16.78
CA ALA A 254 -5.43 -1.35 -16.33
C ALA A 254 -4.14 -0.50 -16.26
N ARG A 255 -3.77 0.16 -17.36
CA ARG A 255 -2.61 1.07 -17.40
C ARG A 255 -2.74 2.22 -16.39
N SER A 256 -3.94 2.74 -16.16
CA SER A 256 -4.19 3.76 -15.13
C SER A 256 -3.85 3.26 -13.72
N VAL A 257 -4.31 2.06 -13.36
CA VAL A 257 -4.01 1.45 -12.05
C VAL A 257 -2.51 1.17 -11.94
N ALA A 258 -1.87 0.69 -13.01
CA ALA A 258 -0.44 0.42 -13.06
C ALA A 258 0.35 1.71 -12.82
N LEU A 259 -0.06 2.80 -13.46
CA LEU A 259 0.58 4.11 -13.30
C LEU A 259 0.43 4.63 -11.86
N LYS A 260 -0.74 4.49 -11.24
CA LYS A 260 -0.95 4.88 -9.83
C LYS A 260 -0.03 4.11 -8.89
N ALA A 261 0.06 2.80 -9.07
CA ALA A 261 0.93 1.97 -8.24
C ALA A 261 2.43 2.22 -8.53
N ALA A 262 2.83 2.45 -9.79
CA ALA A 262 4.21 2.79 -10.14
C ALA A 262 4.66 4.11 -9.48
N VAL A 263 3.78 5.11 -9.47
CA VAL A 263 3.99 6.37 -8.73
C VAL A 263 4.14 6.11 -7.24
N LYS A 264 3.22 5.33 -6.64
CA LYS A 264 3.24 5.01 -5.20
C LYS A 264 4.60 4.43 -4.79
N ASN A 265 5.18 3.60 -5.66
CA ASN A 265 6.42 2.86 -5.45
C ASN A 265 7.67 3.54 -6.08
N GLN A 266 7.54 4.77 -6.57
CA GLN A 266 8.63 5.56 -7.16
C GLN A 266 9.36 4.88 -8.35
N ALA A 267 8.63 4.09 -9.14
CA ALA A 267 9.17 3.42 -10.33
C ALA A 267 9.23 4.39 -11.53
N VAL A 268 10.19 5.32 -11.54
CA VAL A 268 10.29 6.44 -12.50
C VAL A 268 10.21 5.99 -13.95
N GLU A 269 10.92 4.92 -14.31
CA GLU A 269 10.93 4.38 -15.68
C GLU A 269 9.54 3.91 -16.12
N VAL A 270 8.85 3.15 -15.25
CA VAL A 270 7.49 2.64 -15.50
C VAL A 270 6.51 3.79 -15.62
N VAL A 271 6.64 4.81 -14.77
CA VAL A 271 5.82 6.02 -14.81
C VAL A 271 6.02 6.74 -16.14
N ALA A 272 7.26 6.92 -16.58
CA ALA A 272 7.56 7.59 -17.85
C ALA A 272 6.98 6.84 -19.05
N TRP A 273 7.19 5.53 -19.11
CA TRP A 273 6.67 4.69 -20.17
C TRP A 273 5.14 4.66 -20.22
N LEU A 274 4.47 4.38 -19.09
CA LEU A 274 3.00 4.36 -19.02
C LEU A 274 2.39 5.73 -19.35
N SER A 275 3.08 6.82 -18.99
CA SER A 275 2.62 8.16 -19.31
C SER A 275 2.61 8.43 -20.81
N LEU A 276 3.65 7.97 -21.53
CA LEU A 276 3.72 8.08 -22.97
C LEU A 276 2.66 7.22 -23.67
N GLU A 277 2.45 5.98 -23.21
CA GLU A 277 1.43 5.07 -23.73
C GLU A 277 0.02 5.65 -23.58
N LEU A 278 -0.32 6.17 -22.39
CA LEU A 278 -1.63 6.77 -22.13
C LEU A 278 -1.81 8.10 -22.89
N LYS A 279 -0.74 8.88 -23.11
CA LYS A 279 -0.76 10.09 -23.93
C LYS A 279 -1.09 9.74 -25.39
N ALA A 280 -0.48 8.69 -25.93
CA ALA A 280 -0.79 8.21 -27.29
C ALA A 280 -2.27 7.81 -27.45
N MET A 281 -2.91 7.36 -26.37
CA MET A 281 -4.34 7.01 -26.31
C MET A 281 -5.26 8.22 -26.05
N ARG A 282 -4.72 9.45 -26.03
CA ARG A 282 -5.45 10.72 -25.74
C ARG A 282 -6.16 10.72 -24.38
N GLN A 283 -5.59 10.04 -23.39
CA GLN A 283 -6.12 9.98 -22.02
C GLN A 283 -5.54 11.11 -21.14
N ASP A 284 -5.59 12.33 -21.65
CA ASP A 284 -4.96 13.52 -21.05
C ASP A 284 -5.52 13.87 -19.66
N GLU A 285 -6.82 13.65 -19.46
CA GLU A 285 -7.47 13.85 -18.16
C GLU A 285 -6.97 12.90 -17.08
N LEU A 286 -6.69 11.65 -17.46
CA LEU A 286 -6.26 10.59 -16.56
C LEU A 286 -4.80 10.80 -16.13
N LEU A 287 -3.94 11.22 -17.07
CA LEU A 287 -2.56 11.63 -16.80
C LEU A 287 -2.49 12.83 -15.86
N LEU A 288 -3.38 13.81 -16.04
CA LEU A 288 -3.44 14.93 -15.12
C LEU A 288 -3.92 14.51 -13.74
N TYR A 289 -4.96 13.68 -13.65
CA TYR A 289 -5.43 13.15 -12.36
C TYR A 289 -4.33 12.42 -11.60
N LEU A 290 -3.51 11.68 -12.33
CA LEU A 290 -2.33 11.00 -11.82
C LEU A 290 -1.25 11.99 -11.41
N ALA A 291 -0.92 13.00 -12.21
CA ALA A 291 0.02 14.06 -11.83
C ALA A 291 -0.43 14.78 -10.54
N ILE A 292 -1.73 15.13 -10.42
CA ILE A 292 -2.33 15.70 -9.21
C ILE A 292 -2.11 14.78 -8.01
N TRP A 293 -2.42 13.49 -8.17
CA TRP A 293 -2.32 12.50 -7.11
C TRP A 293 -0.86 12.19 -6.71
N THR A 294 0.05 12.14 -7.68
CA THR A 294 1.49 12.02 -7.42
C THR A 294 1.98 13.18 -6.57
N TRP A 295 1.46 14.39 -6.82
CA TRP A 295 1.86 15.59 -6.11
C TRP A 295 1.38 15.62 -4.66
N THR A 296 0.17 15.09 -4.40
CA THR A 296 -0.36 14.98 -3.03
C THR A 296 0.46 14.05 -2.16
N GLU A 297 0.85 12.90 -2.72
CA GLU A 297 1.42 11.80 -1.95
C GLU A 297 2.97 11.81 -1.96
N ARG A 298 3.57 12.26 -3.07
CA ARG A 298 5.00 12.12 -3.39
C ARG A 298 5.53 13.28 -4.27
N PRO A 299 5.70 14.50 -3.72
CA PRO A 299 6.02 15.70 -4.49
C PRO A 299 7.33 15.64 -5.29
N LYS A 300 8.34 14.87 -4.84
CA LYS A 300 9.64 14.75 -5.53
C LYS A 300 9.56 14.21 -6.96
N LEU A 301 8.52 13.44 -7.30
CA LEU A 301 8.34 12.86 -8.63
C LEU A 301 7.51 13.73 -9.56
N ALA A 302 6.85 14.77 -9.01
CA ALA A 302 5.93 15.59 -9.77
C ALA A 302 6.61 16.34 -10.95
N PRO A 303 7.82 16.92 -10.81
CA PRO A 303 8.48 17.62 -11.92
C PRO A 303 8.77 16.73 -13.12
N ASP A 304 9.24 15.50 -12.90
CA ASP A 304 9.58 14.54 -13.96
C ASP A 304 8.32 14.10 -14.71
N ILE A 305 7.24 13.79 -13.98
CA ILE A 305 5.94 13.42 -14.55
C ILE A 305 5.36 14.59 -15.36
N LEU A 306 5.43 15.80 -14.80
CA LEU A 306 4.95 16.99 -15.46
C LEU A 306 5.75 17.30 -16.71
N ALA A 307 7.06 17.10 -16.73
CA ALA A 307 7.89 17.29 -17.92
C ALA A 307 7.46 16.36 -19.08
N ILE A 308 7.04 15.14 -18.77
CA ILE A 308 6.53 14.18 -19.76
C ILE A 308 5.15 14.61 -20.30
N VAL A 309 4.28 15.12 -19.43
CA VAL A 309 2.92 15.54 -19.78
C VAL A 309 2.89 16.92 -20.47
N LYS A 310 3.89 17.78 -20.20
CA LYS A 310 3.85 19.23 -20.42
C LYS A 310 3.68 19.78 -21.84
N PRO A 311 4.13 19.17 -22.94
CA PRO A 311 4.23 19.95 -24.18
C PRO A 311 2.89 20.50 -24.69
N ASP A 312 1.77 19.81 -24.41
CA ASP A 312 0.49 20.08 -25.08
C ASP A 312 -0.74 20.16 -24.15
N LEU A 313 -0.55 20.05 -22.82
CA LEU A 313 -1.68 19.91 -21.91
C LEU A 313 -2.32 21.27 -21.58
N THR A 314 -3.48 21.55 -22.17
CA THR A 314 -4.35 22.66 -21.74
C THR A 314 -5.08 22.26 -20.46
N LEU A 315 -4.65 22.78 -19.31
CA LEU A 315 -5.35 22.59 -18.04
C LEU A 315 -6.70 23.31 -18.08
N THR A 316 -7.80 22.58 -17.90
CA THR A 316 -9.12 23.21 -17.71
C THR A 316 -9.24 23.85 -16.33
N GLY A 317 -10.25 24.71 -16.11
CA GLY A 317 -10.48 25.32 -14.79
C GLY A 317 -10.62 24.27 -13.67
N ASP A 318 -11.50 23.29 -13.83
CA ASP A 318 -11.73 22.24 -12.83
C ASP A 318 -10.46 21.44 -12.49
N MET A 319 -9.63 21.20 -13.52
CA MET A 319 -8.34 20.53 -13.39
C MET A 319 -7.36 21.33 -12.53
N ILE A 320 -7.29 22.65 -12.74
CA ILE A 320 -6.49 23.55 -11.90
C ILE A 320 -7.03 23.54 -10.46
N GLU A 321 -8.35 23.59 -10.26
CA GLU A 321 -8.92 23.61 -8.90
C GLU A 321 -8.57 22.34 -8.10
N ARG A 322 -8.56 21.18 -8.79
CA ARG A 322 -8.16 19.90 -8.18
C ARG A 322 -6.68 19.89 -7.83
N LEU A 323 -5.78 20.24 -8.77
CA LEU A 323 -4.33 20.39 -8.54
C LEU A 323 -4.03 21.23 -7.29
N VAL A 324 -4.64 22.40 -7.27
CA VAL A 324 -4.57 23.40 -6.20
C VAL A 324 -5.00 22.83 -4.84
N SER A 325 -6.10 22.08 -4.80
CA SER A 325 -6.64 21.58 -3.54
C SER A 325 -5.73 20.51 -2.91
N ALA A 326 -4.97 19.84 -3.77
CA ALA A 326 -4.11 18.70 -3.51
C ALA A 326 -2.68 19.12 -3.13
N ALA A 327 -2.14 20.16 -3.77
CA ALA A 327 -0.73 20.53 -3.63
C ALA A 327 -0.38 20.99 -2.21
N THR A 328 0.59 20.31 -1.59
CA THR A 328 1.25 20.72 -0.34
C THR A 328 2.50 21.55 -0.58
N GLN A 329 3.06 21.51 -1.80
CA GLN A 329 4.31 22.19 -2.19
C GLN A 329 4.12 23.06 -3.44
N TRP A 330 3.70 24.30 -3.23
CA TRP A 330 3.33 25.22 -4.31
C TRP A 330 4.50 25.79 -5.09
N LYS A 331 5.71 25.82 -4.51
CA LYS A 331 6.88 26.45 -5.14
C LYS A 331 7.19 25.85 -6.51
N GLU A 332 6.91 24.57 -6.68
CA GLU A 332 7.14 23.83 -7.93
C GLU A 332 5.97 23.93 -8.91
N LEU A 333 4.75 24.24 -8.43
CA LEU A 333 3.51 24.28 -9.21
C LEU A 333 3.31 25.62 -9.90
N VAL A 334 3.76 26.70 -9.28
CA VAL A 334 3.58 28.08 -9.76
C VAL A 334 4.18 28.32 -11.16
N PRO A 335 5.40 27.84 -11.50
CA PRO A 335 5.94 27.96 -12.85
C PRO A 335 5.15 27.18 -13.91
N LEU A 336 4.33 26.22 -13.49
CA LEU A 336 3.59 25.30 -14.38
C LEU A 336 2.21 25.82 -14.79
N LEU A 337 1.63 26.75 -14.03
CA LEU A 337 0.33 27.35 -14.35
C LEU A 337 0.40 28.33 -15.55
N GLY A 338 1.59 28.54 -16.13
CA GLY A 338 1.80 29.36 -17.32
C GLY A 338 1.64 30.87 -17.06
N THR A 339 1.63 31.67 -18.12
CA THR A 339 1.45 33.13 -18.13
C THR A 339 0.04 33.54 -18.55
N ALA A 340 -0.97 32.69 -18.31
CA ALA A 340 -2.37 33.04 -18.56
C ALA A 340 -2.69 34.43 -17.97
N GLN A 341 -3.14 35.36 -18.81
CA GLN A 341 -3.34 36.77 -18.46
C GLN A 341 -4.55 37.01 -17.54
N THR A 342 -5.47 36.04 -17.45
CA THR A 342 -6.70 36.13 -16.66
C THR A 342 -6.81 34.99 -15.68
N ILE A 343 -7.08 35.30 -14.39
CA ILE A 343 -7.27 34.30 -13.35
C ILE A 343 -8.58 33.53 -13.60
N SER A 344 -8.49 32.23 -13.86
CA SER A 344 -9.65 31.33 -13.92
C SER A 344 -10.40 31.28 -12.57
N GLU A 345 -11.69 30.95 -12.57
CA GLU A 345 -12.46 30.79 -11.31
C GLU A 345 -11.83 29.77 -10.35
N ALA A 346 -11.19 28.74 -10.92
CA ALA A 346 -10.40 27.75 -10.19
C ALA A 346 -9.18 28.34 -9.48
N GLU A 347 -8.44 29.25 -10.13
CA GLU A 347 -7.31 29.97 -9.52
C GLU A 347 -7.78 30.98 -8.45
N ARG A 348 -9.00 31.51 -8.56
CA ARG A 348 -9.62 32.32 -7.48
C ARG A 348 -9.99 31.46 -6.27
N ASN A 349 -10.65 30.31 -6.49
CA ASN A 349 -10.93 29.32 -5.44
C ASN A 349 -9.66 28.78 -4.79
N CYS A 350 -8.58 28.68 -5.57
CA CYS A 350 -7.24 28.34 -5.14
C CYS A 350 -6.65 29.35 -4.15
N LEU A 351 -6.53 30.61 -4.57
CA LEU A 351 -6.01 31.68 -3.73
C LEU A 351 -6.80 31.75 -2.42
N ALA A 352 -8.13 31.59 -2.47
CA ALA A 352 -8.97 31.52 -1.28
C ALA A 352 -8.61 30.35 -0.34
N LYS A 353 -8.29 29.16 -0.86
CA LYS A 353 -7.83 28.00 -0.07
C LYS A 353 -6.45 28.22 0.54
N VAL A 354 -5.49 28.78 -0.20
CA VAL A 354 -4.14 29.10 0.32
C VAL A 354 -4.25 30.15 1.44
N LEU A 355 -5.10 31.17 1.25
CA LEU A 355 -5.45 32.15 2.28
C LEU A 355 -6.10 31.51 3.50
N GLN A 356 -6.99 30.54 3.31
CA GLN A 356 -7.63 29.79 4.39
C GLN A 356 -6.63 28.98 5.21
N LYS A 357 -5.66 28.32 4.56
CA LYS A 357 -4.61 27.53 5.22
C LYS A 357 -3.48 28.37 5.81
N ARG A 358 -3.46 29.69 5.54
CA ARG A 358 -2.41 30.64 5.97
C ARG A 358 -1.00 30.26 5.51
N GLU A 359 -0.90 29.63 4.35
CA GLU A 359 0.39 29.23 3.76
C GLU A 359 1.02 30.43 3.04
N MET A 360 1.56 31.38 3.81
CA MET A 360 1.93 32.70 3.30
C MET A 360 3.11 32.68 2.31
N GLU A 361 4.05 31.75 2.45
CA GLU A 361 5.13 31.57 1.47
C GLU A 361 4.59 31.22 0.07
N ASN A 362 3.48 30.47 0.01
CA ASN A 362 2.87 30.07 -1.25
C ASN A 362 2.17 31.27 -1.91
N LEU A 363 1.56 32.17 -1.13
CA LEU A 363 0.99 33.41 -1.63
C LEU A 363 2.06 34.34 -2.22
N VAL A 364 3.19 34.50 -1.53
CA VAL A 364 4.32 35.31 -2.02
C VAL A 364 4.76 34.81 -3.40
N LEU A 365 4.89 33.50 -3.57
CA LEU A 365 5.28 32.91 -4.85
C LEU A 365 4.24 33.12 -5.94
N ILE A 366 2.96 32.94 -5.63
CA ILE A 366 1.88 33.21 -6.60
C ILE A 366 1.92 34.68 -7.05
N PHE A 367 2.07 35.63 -6.12
CA PHE A 367 2.15 37.06 -6.44
C PHE A 367 3.43 37.46 -7.17
N LYS A 368 4.55 36.76 -6.96
CA LYS A 368 5.83 37.05 -7.65
C LYS A 368 5.82 36.56 -9.09
N HIS A 369 5.27 35.39 -9.35
CA HIS A 369 5.29 34.77 -10.67
C HIS A 369 4.14 35.19 -11.58
N ARG A 370 3.06 35.72 -11.03
CA ARG A 370 1.91 36.18 -11.81
C ARG A 370 1.81 37.71 -11.80
N ASN A 371 1.66 38.30 -12.98
CA ASN A 371 1.31 39.71 -13.12
C ASN A 371 -0.19 39.91 -12.84
N LEU A 372 -0.63 39.61 -11.62
CA LEU A 372 -2.03 39.67 -11.24
C LEU A 372 -2.53 41.12 -11.30
N GLN A 373 -3.69 41.33 -11.94
CA GLN A 373 -4.33 42.64 -11.95
C GLN A 373 -5.01 42.92 -10.60
N ALA A 374 -5.11 44.21 -10.26
CA ALA A 374 -5.71 44.68 -9.03
C ALA A 374 -7.15 44.17 -8.80
N CYS A 375 -7.93 44.02 -9.88
CA CYS A 375 -9.32 43.57 -9.85
C CYS A 375 -9.45 42.11 -9.37
N ASP A 376 -8.57 41.23 -9.82
CA ASP A 376 -8.62 39.80 -9.49
C ASP A 376 -8.31 39.57 -8.00
N ILE A 377 -7.31 40.31 -7.50
CA ILE A 377 -6.86 40.20 -6.11
C ILE A 377 -7.96 40.67 -5.15
N LYS A 378 -8.62 41.80 -5.46
CA LYS A 378 -9.74 42.33 -4.67
C LYS A 378 -10.91 41.37 -4.63
N GLN A 379 -11.30 40.80 -5.77
CA GLN A 379 -12.42 39.85 -5.83
C GLN A 379 -12.18 38.61 -4.96
N VAL A 380 -10.96 38.06 -4.96
CA VAL A 380 -10.62 36.89 -4.12
C VAL A 380 -10.74 37.22 -2.64
N PHE A 381 -10.22 38.36 -2.20
CA PHE A 381 -10.30 38.78 -0.81
C PHE A 381 -11.73 39.07 -0.35
N GLU A 382 -12.53 39.73 -1.21
CA GLU A 382 -13.94 40.00 -0.93
C GLU A 382 -14.78 38.73 -0.85
N GLN A 383 -14.46 37.70 -1.64
CA GLN A 383 -15.15 36.41 -1.58
C GLN A 383 -14.82 35.61 -0.32
N ASP A 384 -13.56 35.59 0.15
CA ASP A 384 -13.19 34.89 1.39
C ASP A 384 -13.79 35.58 2.64
N ASP A 385 -13.77 36.92 2.68
CA ASP A 385 -14.39 37.72 3.76
C ASP A 385 -15.92 37.56 3.83
N ARG A 386 -16.56 37.18 2.71
CA ARG A 386 -18.00 36.83 2.66
C ARG A 386 -18.26 35.39 3.10
N ARG A 387 -17.41 34.42 2.74
CA ARG A 387 -17.63 32.98 3.03
C ARG A 387 -17.47 32.62 4.51
N LYS A 388 -16.54 33.24 5.25
CA LYS A 388 -16.22 32.81 6.63
C LYS A 388 -16.97 33.53 7.74
N HIS A 389 -17.52 34.72 7.49
CA HIS A 389 -17.87 35.64 8.57
C HIS A 389 -19.27 36.25 8.36
N PRO A 390 -20.33 35.71 9.00
CA PRO A 390 -21.61 36.41 9.07
C PRO A 390 -21.41 37.76 9.79
N ALA A 391 -22.23 38.75 9.44
CA ALA A 391 -22.03 40.17 9.71
C ALA A 391 -21.65 40.54 11.17
N LYS A 392 -22.03 39.71 12.17
CA LYS A 392 -21.72 39.93 13.59
C LYS A 392 -20.28 39.64 14.03
N ALA A 393 -19.47 38.91 13.25
CA ALA A 393 -18.07 38.56 13.63
C ALA A 393 -17.00 39.55 13.11
N ARG A 394 -17.40 40.66 12.47
CA ARG A 394 -16.50 41.58 11.74
C ARG A 394 -15.86 42.69 12.58
N ALA A 395 -16.35 42.97 13.79
CA ALA A 395 -15.99 44.20 14.52
C ALA A 395 -14.53 44.26 15.03
N ASP A 396 -13.90 43.12 15.33
CA ASP A 396 -12.60 43.08 16.02
C ASP A 396 -11.45 42.44 15.21
N ARG A 397 -11.67 42.09 13.93
CA ARG A 397 -10.64 41.46 13.09
C ARG A 397 -10.17 42.39 11.97
N LEU A 398 -8.86 42.58 11.87
CA LEU A 398 -8.23 43.28 10.75
C LEU A 398 -8.62 42.59 9.44
N PRO A 399 -8.95 43.34 8.37
CA PRO A 399 -9.17 42.77 7.05
C PRO A 399 -7.98 41.90 6.64
N ILE A 400 -8.22 40.81 5.90
CA ILE A 400 -7.17 39.87 5.50
C ILE A 400 -6.04 40.56 4.71
N THR A 401 -6.37 41.61 3.94
CA THR A 401 -5.42 42.45 3.22
C THR A 401 -4.47 43.21 4.16
N VAL A 402 -4.98 43.70 5.28
CA VAL A 402 -4.21 44.39 6.33
C VAL A 402 -3.32 43.40 7.07
N TYR A 403 -3.80 42.18 7.34
CA TYR A 403 -3.00 41.10 7.94
C TYR A 403 -1.84 40.68 7.03
N LEU A 404 -2.11 40.47 5.74
CA LEU A 404 -1.09 40.11 4.76
C LEU A 404 -0.04 41.21 4.56
N THR A 405 -0.49 42.46 4.50
CA THR A 405 0.43 43.60 4.41
C THR A 405 1.37 43.61 5.61
N ARG A 406 0.86 43.39 6.82
CA ARG A 406 1.70 43.27 8.02
C ARG A 406 2.68 42.10 7.91
N TYR A 407 2.24 40.95 7.43
CA TYR A 407 3.10 39.77 7.25
C TYR A 407 4.22 40.03 6.24
N PHE A 408 3.91 40.60 5.07
CA PHE A 408 4.92 40.93 4.06
C PHE A 408 5.96 41.93 4.57
N VAL A 409 5.54 42.94 5.33
CA VAL A 409 6.45 43.87 6.01
C VAL A 409 7.37 43.12 6.97
N GLN A 410 6.83 42.23 7.80
CA GLN A 410 7.60 41.46 8.78
C GLN A 410 8.60 40.48 8.13
N GLN A 411 8.31 39.97 6.93
CA GLN A 411 9.19 39.08 6.17
C GLN A 411 10.13 39.83 5.20
N GLY A 412 10.05 41.17 5.14
CA GLY A 412 10.89 41.98 4.25
C GLY A 412 10.50 41.92 2.77
N HIS A 413 9.29 41.47 2.43
CA HIS A 413 8.77 41.46 1.05
C HIS A 413 8.17 42.82 0.66
N LEU A 414 9.01 43.86 0.64
CA LEU A 414 8.60 45.26 0.44
C LEU A 414 8.06 45.55 -0.97
N ASP A 415 8.49 44.78 -1.96
CA ASP A 415 8.00 44.78 -3.34
C ASP A 415 6.51 44.42 -3.42
N LEU A 416 6.08 43.40 -2.65
CA LEU A 416 4.68 43.01 -2.58
C LEU A 416 3.82 44.04 -1.85
N VAL A 417 4.38 44.70 -0.83
CA VAL A 417 3.71 45.81 -0.13
C VAL A 417 3.48 46.99 -1.08
N ARG A 418 4.47 47.34 -1.92
CA ARG A 418 4.31 48.37 -2.98
C ARG A 418 3.20 47.98 -3.95
N LYS A 419 3.21 46.74 -4.45
CA LYS A 419 2.13 46.23 -5.31
C LYS A 419 0.75 46.35 -4.64
N PHE A 420 0.63 45.99 -3.37
CA PHE A 420 -0.63 46.11 -2.63
C PHE A 420 -1.14 47.55 -2.50
N VAL A 421 -0.22 48.51 -2.33
CA VAL A 421 -0.57 49.94 -2.30
C VAL A 421 -0.92 50.44 -3.69
N SER A 422 -0.12 50.11 -4.72
CA SER A 422 -0.36 50.52 -6.12
C SER A 422 -1.70 50.03 -6.67
N TYR A 423 -2.11 48.82 -6.28
CA TYR A 423 -3.40 48.22 -6.64
C TYR A 423 -4.56 48.69 -5.76
N ASN A 424 -4.29 49.61 -4.83
CA ASN A 424 -5.26 50.12 -3.86
C ASN A 424 -5.97 48.98 -3.11
N ILE A 425 -5.22 47.92 -2.78
CA ILE A 425 -5.66 46.77 -1.96
C ILE A 425 -5.56 47.14 -0.48
N VAL A 426 -4.53 47.92 -0.12
CA VAL A 426 -4.35 48.51 1.21
C VAL A 426 -3.95 49.98 1.03
N THR A 427 -4.44 50.85 1.91
CA THR A 427 -4.09 52.26 1.87
C THR A 427 -2.62 52.46 2.23
N ALA A 428 -1.97 53.45 1.61
CA ALA A 428 -0.59 53.81 1.92
C ALA A 428 -0.38 54.06 3.43
N GLN A 429 -1.36 54.67 4.10
CA GLN A 429 -1.32 54.91 5.55
C GLN A 429 -1.18 53.62 6.38
N VAL A 430 -1.89 52.55 5.99
CA VAL A 430 -1.82 51.26 6.69
C VAL A 430 -0.48 50.57 6.41
N ALA A 431 0.03 50.62 5.19
CA ALA A 431 1.36 50.11 4.86
C ALA A 431 2.46 50.85 5.64
N VAL A 432 2.44 52.19 5.65
CA VAL A 432 3.38 53.04 6.40
C VAL A 432 3.33 52.75 7.90
N LYS A 433 2.14 52.52 8.47
CA LYS A 433 2.00 52.13 9.87
C LYS A 433 2.80 50.86 10.17
N PHE A 434 2.64 49.81 9.36
CA PHE A 434 3.36 48.55 9.58
C PHE A 434 4.86 48.67 9.29
N LEU A 435 5.28 49.44 8.28
CA LEU A 435 6.69 49.70 8.01
C LEU A 435 7.37 50.37 9.22
N LYS A 436 6.70 51.36 9.84
CA LYS A 436 7.16 51.98 11.09
C LYS A 436 7.20 51.00 12.27
N GLU A 437 6.19 50.14 12.43
CA GLU A 437 6.19 49.09 13.45
C GLU A 437 7.40 48.13 13.30
N ALA A 438 7.78 47.82 12.06
CA ALA A 438 8.94 46.99 11.73
C ALA A 438 10.28 47.74 11.70
N LYS A 439 10.30 49.05 12.03
CA LYS A 439 11.48 49.93 11.98
C LYS A 439 12.15 50.00 10.60
N ILE A 440 11.38 49.87 9.53
CA ILE A 440 11.84 50.04 8.15
C ILE A 440 11.73 51.52 7.77
N ASP A 441 12.77 52.09 7.15
CA ASP A 441 12.77 53.49 6.74
C ASP A 441 11.78 53.71 5.59
N VAL A 442 10.70 54.43 5.90
CA VAL A 442 9.63 54.76 4.97
C VAL A 442 10.15 55.66 3.84
N LYS A 443 11.14 56.52 4.10
CA LYS A 443 11.69 57.42 3.08
C LYS A 443 12.38 56.62 1.99
N THR A 444 13.26 55.69 2.36
CA THR A 444 13.93 54.79 1.42
C THR A 444 12.93 53.93 0.66
N TRP A 445 11.87 53.47 1.32
CA TRP A 445 10.84 52.68 0.66
C TRP A 445 10.03 53.45 -0.40
N MET A 446 9.78 54.76 -0.20
CA MET A 446 9.04 55.61 -1.14
C MET A 446 9.88 56.13 -2.31
N ILE A 447 11.20 56.25 -2.16
CA ILE A 447 12.08 56.87 -3.17
C ILE A 447 12.38 55.94 -4.36
N ASP A 448 12.34 54.62 -4.18
CA ASP A 448 12.65 53.66 -5.27
C ASP A 448 11.56 53.53 -6.35
N ASP A 449 10.41 54.20 -6.24
CA ASP A 449 9.29 54.05 -7.20
C ASP A 449 9.34 55.07 -8.35
N ASP A 450 10.09 56.17 -8.18
CA ASP A 450 10.16 57.26 -9.17
C ASP A 450 11.30 57.05 -10.20
N SER A 451 12.28 56.16 -9.94
CA SER A 451 13.48 56.02 -10.77
C SER A 451 13.33 55.19 -12.05
N ASP A 452 12.21 54.48 -12.24
CA ASP A 452 11.98 53.62 -13.41
C ASP A 452 11.05 54.28 -14.47
N SER A 453 10.75 55.58 -14.32
CA SER A 453 9.87 56.33 -15.22
C SER A 453 10.57 57.39 -16.10
N GLU A 454 11.91 57.46 -16.10
CA GLU A 454 12.65 58.17 -17.14
C GLU A 454 12.58 57.36 -18.45
N SER A 455 11.51 57.60 -19.21
CA SER A 455 11.45 57.26 -20.62
C SER A 455 12.53 58.05 -21.36
N ASP A 456 13.38 57.33 -22.09
CA ASP A 456 14.21 57.85 -23.17
C ASP A 456 13.33 58.65 -24.16
N GLU A 457 13.23 59.96 -23.97
CA GLU A 457 12.96 60.88 -25.07
C GLU A 457 14.33 61.37 -25.59
N ASP A 458 14.66 60.86 -26.78
CA ASP A 458 15.81 61.25 -27.62
C ASP A 458 15.81 62.79 -27.87
N PRO A 459 17.00 63.41 -28.05
CA PRO A 459 17.23 64.85 -27.88
C PRO A 459 16.61 65.79 -28.91
#